data_AF-A0A2T6J4S5-F1
#
_entry.id   AF-A0A2T6J4S5-F1
#
_cell.length_a   1.000
_cell.length_b   1.000
_cell.length_c   1.000
_cell.angle_alpha   90.00
_cell.angle_beta   90.00
_cell.angle_gamma   90.00
#
_symmetry.space_group_name_H-M   'P 1'
#
loop_
_entity.id
_entity.type
_entity.pdbx_description
1 polymer ?
#
loop_
_entity_poly.entity_id
_entity_poly.type
_entity_poly.pdbx_seq_one_letter_code
_entity_poly.pdbx_strand_id
1 'polypeptide(L)'
;MFGPGGPGARPLAPLSPQIAWTCAPESFPDAPLVGYDSRQLFAGLDLDTLFFVFYYQQGTYQQYLAARELKQQSWRYHKKYLTWFQRHEEPRITADKYEQGTYVYFDYDSGWCSRIKQEFTFEYHWLEDELAV
;
A
#
# COMPACT_ATOMS: atom_id res chain seq x y z
N MET A 1 4.83 -17.31 10.60
CA MET A 1 3.73 -16.80 11.47
C MET A 1 3.44 -15.40 10.99
N PHE A 2 2.18 -15.06 10.67
CA PHE A 2 1.79 -13.66 10.71
C PHE A 2 2.03 -13.23 12.16
N GLY A 3 2.84 -12.21 12.39
CA GLY A 3 3.15 -11.77 13.76
C GLY A 3 1.86 -11.58 14.58
N PRO A 4 1.92 -11.66 15.91
CA PRO A 4 0.77 -11.39 16.76
C PRO A 4 0.38 -9.91 16.59
N GLY A 5 -0.52 -9.65 15.64
CA GLY A 5 -0.86 -8.31 15.20
C GLY A 5 -2.18 -8.32 14.42
N GLY A 6 -3.23 -8.87 15.05
CA GLY A 6 -4.60 -8.48 14.74
C GLY A 6 -4.84 -7.00 15.12
N PRO A 7 -6.01 -6.44 14.79
CA PRO A 7 -6.22 -5.03 14.43
C PRO A 7 -5.84 -4.09 15.58
N GLY A 8 -4.61 -3.65 15.52
CA GLY A 8 -4.02 -2.62 16.35
C GLY A 8 -2.95 -1.96 15.51
N ALA A 9 -3.33 -1.51 14.30
CA ALA A 9 -2.50 -0.59 13.53
C ALA A 9 -2.16 0.54 14.49
N ARG A 10 -0.90 0.59 14.95
CA ARG A 10 -0.39 1.80 15.56
C ARG A 10 -0.74 2.91 14.57
N PRO A 11 -1.28 4.05 15.02
CA PRO A 11 -1.28 5.22 14.15
C PRO A 11 0.17 5.33 13.71
N LEU A 12 0.45 5.17 12.41
CA LEU A 12 1.76 5.51 11.87
C LEU A 12 1.93 6.94 12.33
N ALA A 13 2.79 7.12 13.34
CA ALA A 13 2.89 8.40 14.04
C ALA A 13 3.05 9.46 12.95
N PRO A 14 2.36 10.61 13.04
CA PRO A 14 2.51 11.64 12.02
C PRO A 14 4.01 11.83 11.84
N LEU A 15 4.49 11.61 10.61
CA LEU A 15 5.88 11.78 10.23
C LEU A 15 6.23 13.22 10.56
N SER A 16 6.60 13.44 11.82
CA SER A 16 6.82 14.77 12.35
C SER A 16 8.11 15.20 11.69
N PRO A 17 8.09 16.26 10.87
CA PRO A 17 9.27 16.65 10.14
C PRO A 17 10.40 16.87 11.17
N GLN A 18 11.51 16.16 10.97
CA GLN A 18 12.66 16.25 11.89
C GLN A 18 13.33 17.63 11.81
N ILE A 19 13.01 18.43 10.78
CA ILE A 19 13.53 19.76 10.54
C ILE A 19 12.35 20.73 10.42
N ALA A 20 12.37 21.82 11.19
CA ALA A 20 11.44 22.91 11.01
C ALA A 20 11.66 23.55 9.63
N TRP A 21 10.58 23.81 8.88
CA TRP A 21 10.61 24.39 7.52
C TRP A 21 11.52 25.62 7.38
N THR A 22 11.75 26.37 8.46
CA THR A 22 12.60 27.57 8.51
C THR A 22 14.11 27.30 8.35
N CYS A 23 14.56 26.05 8.26
CA CYS A 23 15.98 25.68 8.13
C CYS A 23 16.35 25.12 6.75
N ALA A 24 15.43 25.14 5.78
CA ALA A 24 15.71 24.68 4.42
C ALA A 24 16.65 25.68 3.69
N PRO A 25 17.64 25.21 2.91
CA PRO A 25 18.44 26.07 2.04
C PRO A 25 17.58 26.76 0.98
N GLU A 26 17.98 27.94 0.49
CA GLU A 26 17.28 28.70 -0.57
C GLU A 26 17.18 27.92 -1.90
N SER A 27 18.03 26.91 -2.12
CA SER A 27 17.96 26.03 -3.28
C SER A 27 16.90 24.92 -3.16
N PHE A 28 16.30 24.74 -1.98
CA PHE A 28 15.23 23.77 -1.77
C PHE A 28 13.89 24.36 -2.22
N PRO A 29 13.00 23.58 -2.87
CA PRO A 29 11.73 24.11 -3.36
C PRO A 29 10.78 24.52 -2.22
N ASP A 30 10.23 25.73 -2.30
CA ASP A 30 9.22 26.26 -1.36
C ASP A 30 7.80 25.75 -1.63
N ALA A 31 7.58 25.11 -2.79
CA ALA A 31 6.27 24.61 -3.20
C ALA A 31 6.35 23.16 -3.70
N PRO A 32 5.28 22.36 -3.54
CA PRO A 32 5.18 21.04 -4.13
C PRO A 32 5.30 21.06 -5.66
N LEU A 33 5.65 19.92 -6.24
CA LEU A 33 5.68 19.76 -7.69
C LEU A 33 4.32 20.08 -8.30
N VAL A 34 4.30 20.88 -9.38
CA VAL A 34 3.08 21.16 -10.13
C VAL A 34 2.53 19.86 -10.71
N GLY A 35 1.24 19.59 -10.49
CA GLY A 35 0.59 18.35 -10.93
C GLY A 35 0.87 17.13 -10.04
N TYR A 36 1.21 17.35 -8.76
CA TYR A 36 1.34 16.29 -7.75
C TYR A 36 0.06 15.47 -7.51
N ASP A 37 -1.07 15.88 -8.07
CA ASP A 37 -2.35 15.20 -8.11
C ASP A 37 -2.66 14.52 -9.47
N SER A 38 -1.70 14.54 -10.40
CA SER A 38 -1.87 13.97 -11.74
C SER A 38 -1.85 12.44 -11.70
N ARG A 39 -2.84 11.84 -12.37
CA ARG A 39 -2.90 10.38 -12.59
C ARG A 39 -1.66 9.86 -13.33
N GLN A 40 -1.16 10.63 -14.29
CA GLN A 40 -0.01 10.26 -15.11
C GLN A 40 1.28 10.22 -14.28
N LEU A 41 1.40 11.08 -13.28
CA LEU A 41 2.53 11.07 -12.35
C LEU A 41 2.54 9.74 -11.58
N PHE A 42 1.41 9.36 -10.99
CA PHE A 42 1.30 8.14 -10.18
C PHE A 42 1.55 6.86 -10.98
N ALA A 43 1.15 6.82 -12.26
CA ALA A 43 1.42 5.68 -13.13
C ALA A 43 2.93 5.44 -13.37
N GLY A 44 3.77 6.46 -13.19
CA GLY A 44 5.22 6.36 -13.30
C GLY A 44 5.97 6.14 -11.99
N LEU A 45 5.27 6.02 -10.86
CA LEU A 45 5.90 5.82 -9.55
C LEU A 45 6.21 4.34 -9.29
N ASP A 46 7.33 4.09 -8.63
CA ASP A 46 7.69 2.76 -8.16
C ASP A 46 6.79 2.29 -7.00
N LEU A 47 6.70 0.98 -6.83
CA LEU A 47 5.89 0.34 -5.77
C LEU A 47 6.19 0.89 -4.38
N ASP A 48 7.47 1.11 -4.05
CA ASP A 48 7.89 1.64 -2.76
C ASP A 48 7.24 3.01 -2.47
N THR A 49 7.21 3.88 -3.48
CA THR A 49 6.58 5.21 -3.37
C THR A 49 5.07 5.09 -3.30
N LEU A 50 4.45 4.20 -4.07
CA LEU A 50 3.01 3.96 -4.01
C LEU A 50 2.58 3.47 -2.62
N PHE A 51 3.32 2.53 -2.03
CA PHE A 51 3.07 2.08 -0.65
C PHE A 51 3.30 3.20 0.35
N PHE A 52 4.36 3.99 0.19
CA PHE A 52 4.62 5.16 1.04
C PHE A 52 3.42 6.11 1.06
N VAL A 53 2.94 6.53 -0.11
CA VAL A 53 1.78 7.42 -0.21
C VAL A 53 0.54 6.77 0.41
N PHE A 54 0.28 5.49 0.12
CA PHE A 54 -0.89 4.79 0.63
C PHE A 54 -0.95 4.73 2.16
N TYR A 55 0.17 4.42 2.82
CA TYR A 55 0.22 4.26 4.27
C TYR A 55 0.38 5.59 5.03
N TYR A 56 1.09 6.56 4.47
CA TYR A 56 1.43 7.81 5.18
C TYR A 56 0.61 9.04 4.77
N GLN A 57 -0.18 8.98 3.69
CA GLN A 57 -1.08 10.07 3.28
C GLN A 57 -2.56 9.67 3.38
N GLN A 58 -2.95 9.06 4.49
CA GLN A 58 -4.31 8.53 4.67
C GLN A 58 -5.38 9.63 4.58
N GLY A 59 -6.50 9.32 3.93
CA GLY A 59 -7.62 10.24 3.75
C GLY A 59 -7.40 11.32 2.68
N THR A 60 -6.32 11.23 1.90
CA THR A 60 -6.01 12.18 0.83
C THR A 60 -6.35 11.63 -0.55
N TYR A 61 -6.46 12.52 -1.54
CA TYR A 61 -6.61 12.12 -2.94
C TYR A 61 -5.39 11.33 -3.45
N GLN A 62 -4.19 11.63 -2.93
CA GLN A 62 -2.96 10.93 -3.25
C GLN A 62 -3.00 9.46 -2.81
N GLN A 63 -3.57 9.15 -1.64
CA GLN A 63 -3.80 7.76 -1.24
C GLN A 63 -4.72 7.03 -2.23
N TYR A 64 -5.78 7.69 -2.71
CA TYR A 64 -6.65 7.13 -3.74
C TYR A 64 -5.89 6.86 -5.05
N LEU A 65 -5.06 7.80 -5.51
CA LEU A 65 -4.24 7.62 -6.70
C LEU A 65 -3.27 6.45 -6.54
N ALA A 66 -2.59 6.35 -5.40
CA ALA A 66 -1.69 5.24 -5.10
C ALA A 66 -2.42 3.89 -5.10
N ALA A 67 -3.56 3.80 -4.41
CA ALA A 67 -4.39 2.59 -4.36
C ALA A 67 -4.86 2.17 -5.76
N ARG A 68 -5.24 3.14 -6.61
CA ARG A 68 -5.66 2.86 -7.98
C ARG A 68 -4.51 2.26 -8.80
N GLU A 69 -3.32 2.84 -8.74
CA GLU A 69 -2.16 2.31 -9.48
C GLU A 69 -1.73 0.93 -8.95
N LEU A 70 -1.74 0.71 -7.63
CA LEU A 70 -1.50 -0.62 -7.04
C LEU A 70 -2.50 -1.66 -7.58
N LYS A 71 -3.80 -1.32 -7.66
CA LYS A 71 -4.83 -2.20 -8.25
C LYS A 71 -4.57 -2.50 -9.72
N GLN A 72 -4.18 -1.51 -10.52
CA GLN A 72 -3.80 -1.68 -11.93
C GLN A 72 -2.61 -2.63 -12.08
N GLN A 73 -1.67 -2.60 -11.14
CA GLN A 73 -0.54 -3.53 -11.05
C GLN A 73 -0.91 -4.88 -10.36
N SER A 74 -2.20 -5.22 -10.31
CA SER A 74 -2.72 -6.48 -9.75
C SER A 74 -2.47 -6.69 -8.25
N TRP A 75 -2.21 -5.63 -7.49
CA TRP A 75 -2.24 -5.69 -6.04
C TRP A 75 -3.69 -5.65 -5.52
N ARG A 76 -3.94 -6.34 -4.41
CA ARG A 76 -5.24 -6.46 -3.75
C ARG A 76 -5.09 -6.21 -2.26
N TYR A 77 -5.80 -5.22 -1.72
CA TYR A 77 -5.73 -4.92 -0.30
C TYR A 77 -6.58 -5.89 0.52
N HIS A 78 -6.04 -6.33 1.66
CA HIS A 78 -6.68 -7.26 2.58
C HIS A 78 -7.09 -6.54 3.87
N LYS A 79 -8.38 -6.24 4.02
CA LYS A 79 -8.95 -5.39 5.11
C LYS A 79 -8.63 -5.87 6.53
N LYS A 80 -8.41 -7.17 6.76
CA LYS A 80 -8.00 -7.71 8.08
C LYS A 80 -6.53 -7.49 8.42
N TYR A 81 -5.65 -7.64 7.44
CA TYR A 81 -4.20 -7.55 7.63
C TYR A 81 -3.68 -6.15 7.30
N LEU A 82 -4.54 -5.31 6.73
CA LEU A 82 -4.27 -3.94 6.35
C LEU A 82 -3.04 -3.84 5.44
N THR A 83 -2.84 -4.82 4.57
CA THR A 83 -1.75 -4.84 3.59
C THR A 83 -2.17 -5.33 2.22
N TRP A 84 -1.34 -5.05 1.23
CA TRP A 84 -1.50 -5.40 -0.16
C TRP A 84 -0.86 -6.75 -0.48
N PHE A 85 -1.57 -7.56 -1.26
CA PHE A 85 -1.12 -8.86 -1.75
C PHE A 85 -1.15 -8.89 -3.28
N GLN A 86 -0.21 -9.62 -3.87
CA GLN A 86 -0.17 -9.95 -5.29
C GLN A 86 0.09 -11.45 -5.42
N ARG A 87 -0.56 -12.12 -6.38
CA ARG A 87 -0.31 -13.53 -6.67
C ARG A 87 1.14 -13.69 -7.16
N HIS A 88 1.93 -14.55 -6.51
CA HIS A 88 3.28 -14.88 -6.99
C HIS A 88 3.20 -15.89 -8.15
N GLU A 89 2.25 -16.81 -8.07
CA GLU A 89 1.94 -17.84 -9.05
C GLU A 89 0.43 -18.06 -9.07
N GLU A 90 -0.08 -18.87 -10.01
CA GLU A 90 -1.49 -19.23 -10.03
C GLU A 90 -1.88 -19.93 -8.71
N PRO A 91 -3.01 -19.55 -8.08
CA PRO A 91 -3.43 -20.14 -6.83
C PRO A 91 -3.75 -21.63 -7.02
N ARG A 92 -3.30 -22.45 -6.09
CA ARG A 92 -3.53 -23.90 -6.08
C ARG A 92 -5.01 -24.25 -5.94
N ILE A 93 -5.76 -23.41 -5.20
CA ILE A 93 -7.20 -23.57 -5.00
C ILE A 93 -7.86 -22.23 -5.29
N THR A 94 -8.91 -22.26 -6.10
CA THR A 94 -9.84 -21.14 -6.28
C THR A 94 -11.24 -21.66 -5.99
N ALA A 95 -11.90 -21.10 -4.99
CA ALA A 95 -13.25 -21.45 -4.56
C ALA A 95 -14.12 -20.18 -4.47
N ASP A 96 -15.43 -20.32 -4.34
CA ASP A 96 -16.37 -19.18 -4.36
C ASP A 96 -16.10 -18.13 -3.28
N LYS A 97 -15.50 -18.52 -2.15
CA LYS A 97 -15.30 -17.66 -0.97
C LYS A 97 -13.84 -17.33 -0.68
N TYR A 98 -12.90 -18.03 -1.31
CA TYR A 98 -11.48 -17.87 -1.03
C TYR A 98 -10.63 -18.43 -2.16
N GLU A 99 -9.37 -18.02 -2.18
CA GLU A 99 -8.31 -18.67 -2.94
C GLU A 99 -7.15 -19.02 -2.02
N GLN A 100 -6.39 -20.05 -2.38
CA GLN A 100 -5.20 -20.44 -1.66
C GLN A 100 -4.02 -20.62 -2.60
N GLY A 101 -2.88 -20.02 -2.28
CA GLY A 101 -1.69 -20.05 -3.12
C GLY A 101 -0.48 -19.36 -2.50
N THR A 102 0.53 -19.11 -3.32
CA THR A 102 1.72 -18.33 -2.95
C THR A 102 1.52 -16.87 -3.33
N TYR A 103 1.67 -15.97 -2.37
CA TYR A 103 1.51 -14.53 -2.56
C TYR A 103 2.77 -13.77 -2.19
N VAL A 104 2.98 -12.65 -2.86
CA VAL A 104 3.84 -11.57 -2.37
C VAL A 104 2.95 -10.61 -1.59
N TYR A 105 3.41 -10.13 -0.44
CA TYR A 105 2.77 -9.05 0.30
C TYR A 105 3.79 -7.99 0.72
N PHE A 106 3.31 -6.77 0.99
CA PHE A 106 4.18 -5.70 1.47
C PHE A 106 4.17 -5.62 3.01
N ASP A 107 5.32 -5.83 3.64
CA ASP A 107 5.49 -5.71 5.09
C ASP A 107 5.73 -4.23 5.45
N TYR A 108 4.64 -3.48 5.64
CA TYR A 108 4.71 -2.04 5.95
C TYR A 108 5.10 -1.73 7.41
N ASP A 109 4.97 -2.71 8.31
CA ASP A 109 5.09 -2.51 9.75
C ASP A 109 6.48 -2.88 10.29
N SER A 110 7.02 -4.02 9.88
CA SER A 110 8.27 -4.53 10.45
C SER A 110 9.49 -4.28 9.55
N GLY A 111 9.33 -4.43 8.24
CA GLY A 111 10.47 -4.53 7.33
C GLY A 111 10.53 -3.52 6.19
N TRP A 112 9.45 -2.77 5.94
CA TRP A 112 9.27 -1.94 4.74
C TRP A 112 9.77 -2.64 3.46
N CYS A 113 9.27 -3.84 3.19
CA CYS A 113 9.72 -4.64 2.04
C CYS A 113 8.72 -5.71 1.62
N SER A 114 8.89 -6.21 0.40
CA SER A 114 8.13 -7.34 -0.11
C SER A 114 8.54 -8.65 0.57
N ARG A 115 7.55 -9.48 0.88
CA ARG A 115 7.71 -10.81 1.49
C ARG A 115 6.89 -11.84 0.74
N ILE A 116 7.40 -13.07 0.65
CA ILE A 116 6.68 -14.20 0.05
C ILE A 116 5.99 -14.98 1.17
N LYS A 117 4.72 -15.31 0.95
CA LYS A 117 3.91 -16.17 1.80
C LYS A 117 3.35 -17.33 0.98
N GLN A 118 3.84 -18.53 1.28
CA GLN A 118 3.31 -19.78 0.73
C GLN A 118 2.03 -20.20 1.46
N GLU A 119 1.17 -20.91 0.72
CA GLU A 119 -0.07 -21.53 1.23
C GLU A 119 -0.98 -20.55 1.99
N PHE A 120 -1.03 -19.31 1.51
CA PHE A 120 -1.90 -18.28 2.08
C PHE A 120 -3.32 -18.48 1.55
N THR A 121 -4.28 -18.51 2.46
CA THR A 121 -5.70 -18.47 2.13
C THR A 121 -6.18 -17.01 2.15
N PHE A 122 -6.48 -16.48 0.97
CA PHE A 122 -7.10 -15.18 0.80
C PHE A 122 -8.62 -15.36 0.80
N GLU A 123 -9.30 -15.03 1.89
CA GLU A 123 -10.77 -15.05 1.94
C GLU A 123 -11.34 -13.77 1.30
N TYR A 124 -12.25 -13.92 0.33
CA TYR A 124 -12.77 -12.78 -0.44
C TYR A 124 -13.59 -11.79 0.39
N HIS A 125 -14.12 -12.20 1.55
CA HIS A 125 -14.78 -11.25 2.47
C HIS A 125 -13.81 -10.16 3.01
N TRP A 126 -12.51 -10.46 3.07
CA TRP A 126 -11.48 -9.49 3.45
C TRP A 126 -10.94 -8.68 2.28
N LEU A 127 -11.29 -9.03 1.04
CA LEU A 127 -10.93 -8.22 -0.12
C LEU A 127 -11.61 -6.86 0.00
N GLU A 128 -10.86 -5.79 -0.21
CA GLU A 128 -11.46 -4.46 -0.34
C GLU A 128 -12.41 -4.41 -1.55
N ASP A 129 -13.46 -3.60 -1.44
CA ASP A 129 -14.38 -3.40 -2.54
C ASP A 129 -13.69 -2.62 -3.69
N GLU A 130 -14.17 -2.80 -4.93
CA GLU A 130 -13.64 -2.04 -6.06
C GLU A 130 -13.77 -0.54 -5.79
N LEU A 131 -12.71 0.22 -6.12
CA LEU A 131 -12.84 1.67 -6.12
C LEU A 131 -13.82 1.99 -7.25
N ALA A 132 -14.95 2.65 -6.93
CA ALA A 132 -15.85 3.13 -7.96
C ALA A 132 -15.05 4.05 -8.91
N VAL A 133 -14.95 3.65 -10.18
CA VAL A 133 -14.28 4.40 -11.24
C VAL A 133 -15.23 5.41 -11.85
#